data_AF-A2QN66-F1
#
_entry.id   AF-A2QN66-F1
#
_cell.length_a   1.000
_cell.length_b   1.000
_cell.length_c   1.000
_cell.angle_alpha   90.00
_cell.angle_beta   90.00
_cell.angle_gamma   90.00
#
_symmetry.space_group_name_H-M   'P 1'
#
loop_
_entity.id
_entity.type
_entity.pdbx_description
1 polymer ?
#
loop_
_entity_poly.entity_id
_entity_poly.type
_entity_poly.pdbx_seq_one_letter_code
_entity_poly.pdbx_strand_id
1 'polypeptide(L)'
;MGYYDDDGNYHSFRRGVERAADRIMHPHGHHDRQDVVVADEGGPVRFRGGVREDVRIVEPRAGGSSSTAETVPIPCHFIRIGDILILQGRPCQVIRISVSPQTGQHRYLGVDLFTRELQEESSFVSNPSPSVVVQTMLGPVYKTYRILDLRDDGRLVAMTETGDVKQGLPVVPQGHLFRRIREAFEDGRGSVRALVINDGGRELVVDYKVVHASRL
;
A
#
# COMPACT_ATOMS: atom_id res chain seq x y z
N MET A 1 7.58 1.20 -34.18
CA MET A 1 8.88 0.52 -33.94
C MET A 1 9.97 1.56 -34.05
N GLY A 2 10.91 1.53 -33.13
CA GLY A 2 12.05 2.44 -33.01
C GLY A 2 13.10 1.78 -32.12
N TYR A 3 14.31 2.31 -32.10
CA TYR A 3 15.44 1.80 -31.33
C TYR A 3 16.08 2.93 -30.53
N TYR A 4 16.81 2.56 -29.49
CA TYR A 4 17.65 3.49 -28.73
C TYR A 4 19.10 3.34 -29.19
N ASP A 5 19.85 4.44 -29.27
CA ASP A 5 21.29 4.40 -29.44
C ASP A 5 22.02 4.17 -28.09
N ASP A 6 23.33 3.94 -28.16
CA ASP A 6 24.17 3.66 -26.98
C ASP A 6 24.30 4.87 -26.03
N ASP A 7 23.87 6.06 -26.48
CA ASP A 7 23.78 7.29 -25.69
C ASP A 7 22.38 7.49 -25.06
N GLY A 8 21.44 6.55 -25.27
CA GLY A 8 20.11 6.53 -24.67
C GLY A 8 19.05 7.36 -25.38
N ASN A 9 19.30 7.84 -26.61
CA ASN A 9 18.33 8.59 -27.39
C ASN A 9 17.42 7.69 -28.24
N TYR A 10 16.11 7.98 -28.24
CA TYR A 10 15.13 7.19 -28.98
C TYR A 10 14.97 7.65 -30.44
N HIS A 11 15.11 6.71 -31.37
CA HIS A 11 14.88 6.91 -32.80
C HIS A 11 13.69 6.08 -33.30
N SER A 12 12.66 6.75 -33.80
CA SER A 12 11.52 6.08 -34.42
C SER A 12 11.72 5.87 -35.93
N PHE A 13 11.50 4.64 -36.42
CA PHE A 13 11.58 4.31 -37.85
C PHE A 13 10.46 4.95 -38.69
N ARG A 14 9.48 5.62 -38.06
CA ARG A 14 8.34 6.25 -38.74
C ARG A 14 8.62 7.66 -39.26
N ARG A 15 9.79 8.24 -38.99
CA ARG A 15 10.16 9.59 -39.47
C ARG A 15 10.88 9.60 -40.83
N GLY A 16 11.04 8.44 -41.47
CA GLY A 16 11.86 8.25 -42.68
C GLY A 16 11.13 8.34 -44.03
N VAL A 17 9.85 8.74 -44.10
CA VAL A 17 9.07 8.79 -45.36
C VAL A 17 8.43 10.16 -45.62
N GLU A 18 9.13 11.25 -45.28
CA GLU A 18 8.70 12.62 -45.66
C GLU A 18 9.82 13.43 -46.34
N ARG A 19 10.72 12.77 -47.06
CA ARG A 19 11.68 13.45 -47.93
C ARG A 19 11.75 12.81 -49.31
N ALA A 20 10.65 12.92 -50.06
CA ALA A 20 10.63 12.84 -51.52
C ALA A 20 9.22 13.22 -52.02
N ALA A 21 8.84 14.49 -51.87
CA ALA A 21 7.78 15.08 -52.68
C ALA A 21 8.18 16.52 -53.00
N ASP A 22 8.14 16.81 -54.29
CA ASP A 22 8.83 17.87 -54.97
C ASP A 22 8.41 19.29 -54.60
N ARG A 23 9.44 20.16 -54.61
CA ARG A 23 9.47 21.47 -55.28
C ARG A 23 8.14 21.96 -55.87
N ILE A 24 7.49 22.91 -55.21
CA ILE A 24 6.87 24.07 -55.87
C ILE A 24 7.12 25.33 -55.00
N MET A 25 8.08 26.13 -55.46
CA MET A 25 8.30 27.58 -55.35
C MET A 25 7.38 28.45 -54.46
N HIS A 26 7.93 29.20 -53.49
CA HIS A 26 8.23 30.66 -53.61
C HIS A 26 8.71 31.28 -52.27
N PRO A 27 9.46 32.42 -52.31
CA PRO A 27 10.35 32.88 -51.23
C PRO A 27 9.73 33.99 -50.36
N HIS A 28 10.32 34.26 -49.18
CA HIS A 28 10.68 35.57 -48.60
C HIS A 28 10.78 35.52 -47.05
N GLY A 29 11.90 36.03 -46.51
CA GLY A 29 11.89 36.91 -45.34
C GLY A 29 11.97 36.29 -43.93
N HIS A 30 13.14 36.43 -43.31
CA HIS A 30 13.38 36.28 -41.87
C HIS A 30 12.52 37.24 -41.01
N HIS A 31 12.01 36.76 -39.88
CA HIS A 31 12.05 37.49 -38.60
C HIS A 31 11.89 36.52 -37.41
N ASP A 32 12.87 36.58 -36.50
CA ASP A 32 12.97 35.86 -35.23
C ASP A 32 11.75 36.05 -34.32
N ARG A 33 11.23 34.94 -33.78
CA ARG A 33 10.58 34.89 -32.46
C ARG A 33 11.11 33.67 -31.71
N GLN A 34 11.84 33.96 -30.63
CA GLN A 34 12.17 33.00 -29.60
C GLN A 34 10.90 32.64 -28.84
N ASP A 35 10.43 31.40 -28.96
CA ASP A 35 9.48 30.83 -28.01
C ASP A 35 10.28 30.17 -26.87
N VAL A 36 10.44 30.93 -25.79
CA VAL A 36 10.91 30.42 -24.51
C VAL A 36 9.78 29.58 -23.91
N VAL A 37 9.97 28.27 -23.87
CA VAL A 37 9.05 27.35 -23.18
C VAL A 37 9.27 27.52 -21.69
N VAL A 38 8.42 28.33 -21.05
CA VAL A 38 8.31 28.38 -19.59
C VAL A 38 7.62 27.08 -19.15
N ALA A 39 8.33 26.25 -18.38
CA ALA A 39 7.77 25.09 -17.72
C ALA A 39 6.75 25.55 -16.68
N ASP A 40 5.46 25.28 -16.93
CA ASP A 40 4.38 25.47 -15.97
C ASP A 40 4.30 24.21 -15.09
N GLU A 41 4.59 24.36 -13.79
CA GLU A 41 4.40 23.34 -12.74
C GLU A 41 2.90 23.16 -12.43
N GLY A 42 2.11 22.78 -13.43
CA GLY A 42 0.67 22.54 -13.31
C GLY A 42 0.32 21.10 -13.63
N GLY A 43 0.14 20.25 -12.61
CA GLY A 43 -0.44 18.92 -12.78
C GLY A 43 -1.86 18.97 -13.41
N PRO A 44 -2.37 17.86 -13.98
CA PRO A 44 -3.62 17.87 -14.74
C PRO A 44 -4.84 18.08 -13.84
N VAL A 45 -5.38 19.30 -13.83
CA VAL A 45 -6.63 19.65 -13.14
C VAL A 45 -7.82 19.32 -14.04
N ARG A 46 -8.75 18.47 -13.56
CA ARG A 46 -10.05 18.25 -14.25
C ARG A 46 -11.10 19.17 -13.66
N PHE A 47 -11.76 19.97 -14.50
CA PHE A 47 -12.92 20.76 -14.12
C PHE A 47 -14.22 20.02 -14.47
N ARG A 48 -15.05 19.72 -13.47
CA ARG A 48 -16.46 19.32 -13.68
C ARG A 48 -17.35 20.12 -12.74
N GLY A 49 -18.26 20.92 -13.29
CA GLY A 49 -19.27 21.65 -12.51
C GLY A 49 -18.75 22.85 -11.69
N GLY A 50 -17.61 23.44 -12.06
CA GLY A 50 -17.11 24.68 -11.42
C GLY A 50 -16.42 24.50 -10.07
N VAL A 51 -16.24 23.27 -9.59
CA VAL A 51 -15.47 22.98 -8.37
C VAL A 51 -14.09 22.45 -8.79
N ARG A 52 -13.03 23.09 -8.28
CA ARG A 52 -11.66 22.60 -8.39
C ARG A 52 -11.50 21.42 -7.43
N GLU A 53 -11.38 20.20 -7.96
CA GLU A 53 -10.91 19.07 -7.16
C GLU A 53 -9.38 19.02 -7.23
N ASP A 54 -8.73 19.44 -6.14
CA ASP A 54 -7.32 19.16 -5.93
C ASP A 54 -7.16 17.65 -5.68
N VAL A 55 -6.99 16.89 -6.76
CA VAL A 55 -6.61 15.48 -6.68
C VAL A 55 -5.15 15.43 -6.25
N ARG A 56 -4.93 15.33 -4.94
CA ARG A 56 -3.61 15.02 -4.39
C ARG A 56 -3.23 13.60 -4.83
N ILE A 57 -2.42 13.51 -5.88
CA ILE A 57 -1.65 12.30 -6.16
C ILE A 57 -0.59 12.24 -5.07
N VAL A 58 -0.90 11.54 -3.98
CA VAL A 58 0.09 11.23 -2.96
C VAL A 58 0.88 10.04 -3.49
N GLU A 59 2.08 10.31 -4.01
CA GLU A 59 3.08 9.26 -4.16
C GLU A 59 3.26 8.56 -2.80
N PRO A 60 3.39 7.21 -2.75
CA PRO A 60 3.61 6.50 -1.51
C PRO A 60 4.85 7.11 -0.85
N ARG A 61 4.64 7.75 0.30
CA ARG A 61 5.64 8.57 0.99
C ARG A 61 6.73 7.66 1.56
N ALA A 62 7.62 7.18 0.71
CA ALA A 62 8.89 6.57 1.09
C ALA A 62 9.88 7.70 1.41
N GLY A 63 9.70 8.35 2.56
CA GLY A 63 10.58 9.44 2.95
C GLY A 63 10.14 10.13 4.24
N GLY A 64 10.63 9.65 5.37
CA GLY A 64 10.47 10.29 6.68
C GLY A 64 10.55 9.34 7.87
N SER A 65 11.76 8.90 8.21
CA SER A 65 12.19 8.44 9.55
C SER A 65 11.14 7.86 10.52
N SER A 66 10.72 6.63 10.26
CA SER A 66 10.41 5.58 11.24
C SER A 66 10.33 4.31 10.41
N SER A 67 10.73 3.15 10.93
CA SER A 67 10.64 1.88 10.20
C SER A 67 9.18 1.58 9.84
N THR A 68 8.73 2.10 8.70
CA THR A 68 7.37 1.99 8.20
C THR A 68 7.07 0.52 8.09
N ALA A 69 6.03 0.05 8.79
CA ALA A 69 5.51 -1.30 8.61
C ALA A 69 5.43 -1.56 7.10
N GLU A 70 5.96 -2.69 6.63
CA GLU A 70 5.79 -3.06 5.23
C GLU A 70 4.27 -3.07 4.95
N THR A 71 3.83 -2.33 3.94
CA THR A 71 2.41 -2.18 3.63
C THR A 71 2.10 -2.69 2.23
N VAL A 72 0.86 -3.13 2.04
CA VAL A 72 0.35 -3.59 0.74
C VAL A 72 -0.95 -2.87 0.40
N PRO A 73 -1.16 -2.45 -0.86
CA PRO A 73 -2.43 -1.85 -1.27
C PRO A 73 -3.53 -2.92 -1.31
N ILE A 74 -4.64 -2.64 -0.65
CA ILE A 74 -5.84 -3.48 -0.62
C ILE A 74 -6.98 -2.72 -1.31
N PRO A 75 -7.59 -3.29 -2.36
CA PRO A 75 -8.77 -2.68 -2.98
C PRO A 75 -9.93 -2.57 -1.99
N CYS A 76 -10.58 -1.40 -1.96
CA CYS A 76 -11.61 -1.09 -0.97
C CYS A 76 -12.77 -2.10 -0.93
N HIS A 77 -13.10 -2.72 -2.06
CA HIS A 77 -14.20 -3.69 -2.14
C HIS A 77 -13.93 -5.01 -1.38
N PHE A 78 -12.67 -5.34 -1.07
CA PHE A 78 -12.30 -6.50 -0.25
C PHE A 78 -12.33 -6.22 1.25
N ILE A 79 -12.37 -4.94 1.65
CA ILE A 79 -12.23 -4.54 3.05
C ILE A 79 -13.55 -4.72 3.80
N ARG A 80 -13.45 -5.28 5.01
CA ARG A 80 -14.56 -5.55 5.93
C ARG A 80 -14.28 -5.01 7.33
N ILE A 81 -15.35 -4.88 8.11
CA ILE A 81 -15.25 -4.56 9.53
C ILE A 81 -14.50 -5.71 10.21
N GLY A 82 -13.51 -5.37 11.04
CA GLY A 82 -12.61 -6.30 11.69
C GLY A 82 -11.25 -6.44 11.01
N ASP A 83 -11.11 -6.03 9.75
CA ASP A 83 -9.84 -6.05 9.03
C ASP A 83 -8.84 -5.05 9.64
N ILE A 84 -7.55 -5.28 9.43
CA ILE A 84 -6.49 -4.38 9.88
C ILE A 84 -6.01 -3.56 8.69
N LEU A 85 -6.08 -2.24 8.82
CA LEU A 85 -5.57 -1.28 7.85
C LEU A 85 -4.54 -0.35 8.50
N ILE A 86 -3.71 0.27 7.69
CA ILE A 86 -2.89 1.39 8.10
C ILE A 86 -3.73 2.66 7.97
N LEU A 87 -4.07 3.25 9.12
CA LEU A 87 -4.76 4.53 9.23
C LEU A 87 -3.82 5.54 9.87
N GLN A 88 -3.57 6.67 9.21
CA GLN A 88 -2.63 7.70 9.64
C GLN A 88 -1.25 7.15 9.99
N GLY A 89 -0.79 6.17 9.20
CA GLY A 89 0.50 5.50 9.40
C GLY A 89 0.53 4.45 10.51
N ARG A 90 -0.60 4.11 11.12
CA ARG A 90 -0.69 3.17 12.26
C ARG A 90 -1.58 1.97 11.94
N PRO A 91 -1.23 0.74 12.37
CA PRO A 91 -2.08 -0.41 12.17
C PRO A 91 -3.29 -0.36 13.10
N CYS A 92 -4.47 -0.28 12.50
CA CYS A 92 -5.75 -0.10 13.17
C CYS A 92 -6.74 -1.19 12.74
N GLN A 93 -7.53 -1.70 13.68
CA GLN A 93 -8.64 -2.58 13.38
C GLN A 93 -9.86 -1.74 12.97
N VAL A 94 -10.40 -2.00 11.78
CA VAL A 94 -11.57 -1.29 11.25
C VAL A 94 -12.81 -1.64 12.05
N ILE A 95 -13.50 -0.60 12.56
CA ILE A 95 -14.75 -0.74 13.30
C ILE A 95 -15.96 -0.18 12.53
N ARG A 96 -15.72 0.71 11.56
CA ARG A 96 -16.77 1.31 10.73
C ARG A 96 -16.25 1.70 9.36
N ILE A 97 -17.08 1.46 8.35
CA ILE A 97 -16.84 1.86 6.96
C ILE A 97 -17.99 2.79 6.55
N SER A 98 -17.66 3.94 5.97
CA SER A 98 -18.62 4.90 5.44
C SER A 98 -18.17 5.40 4.06
N VAL A 99 -19.05 6.08 3.33
CA VAL A 99 -18.70 6.70 2.05
C VAL A 99 -18.91 8.20 2.20
N SER A 100 -17.92 8.99 1.81
CA SER A 100 -18.01 10.45 1.80
C SER A 100 -19.04 10.89 0.74
N PRO A 101 -20.11 11.60 1.13
CA PRO A 101 -21.13 12.03 0.17
C PRO A 101 -20.60 13.07 -0.83
N GLN A 102 -19.54 13.80 -0.47
CA GLN A 102 -18.94 14.83 -1.33
C GLN A 102 -17.99 14.23 -2.36
N THR A 103 -17.15 13.26 -1.97
CA THR A 103 -16.04 12.76 -2.79
C THR A 103 -16.26 11.33 -3.30
N GLY A 104 -17.27 10.62 -2.81
CA GLY A 104 -17.49 9.20 -3.09
C GLY A 104 -16.40 8.27 -2.55
N GLN A 105 -15.45 8.78 -1.75
CA GLN A 105 -14.37 7.98 -1.17
C GLN A 105 -14.86 7.18 0.03
N HIS A 106 -14.31 5.98 0.21
CA HIS A 106 -14.52 5.25 1.44
C HIS A 106 -13.77 5.93 2.59
N ARG A 107 -14.42 6.04 3.74
CA ARG A 107 -13.85 6.54 4.99
C ARG A 107 -13.90 5.43 6.02
N TYR A 108 -12.73 5.10 6.57
CA TYR A 108 -12.53 4.03 7.53
C TYR A 108 -12.24 4.63 8.89
N LEU A 109 -13.00 4.20 9.88
CA LEU A 109 -12.72 4.46 11.29
C LEU A 109 -12.23 3.15 11.92
N GLY A 110 -11.08 3.21 12.57
CA GLY A 110 -10.47 2.07 13.22
C GLY A 110 -9.89 2.41 14.59
N VAL A 111 -9.52 1.38 15.34
CA VAL A 111 -8.86 1.49 16.64
C VAL A 111 -7.40 1.05 16.47
N ASP A 112 -6.44 1.90 16.86
CA ASP A 112 -5.00 1.57 16.85
C ASP A 112 -4.76 0.35 17.75
N LEU A 113 -4.07 -0.67 17.21
CA LEU A 113 -3.86 -1.93 17.93
C LEU A 113 -2.99 -1.80 19.19
N PHE A 114 -2.15 -0.77 19.24
CA PHE A 114 -1.21 -0.51 20.32
C PHE A 114 -1.66 0.60 21.27
N THR A 115 -2.08 1.77 20.75
CA THR A 115 -2.50 2.92 21.60
C THR A 115 -3.98 2.86 21.97
N ARG A 116 -4.79 2.08 21.25
CA ARG A 116 -6.25 2.00 21.40
C ARG A 116 -6.99 3.31 21.12
N GLU A 117 -6.34 4.25 20.45
CA GLU A 117 -6.95 5.49 20.00
C GLU A 117 -7.75 5.27 18.71
N LEU A 118 -8.76 6.10 18.49
CA LEU A 118 -9.54 6.10 17.27
C LEU A 118 -8.79 6.85 16.16
N GLN A 119 -8.70 6.23 15.00
CA GLN A 119 -8.08 6.78 13.81
C GLN A 119 -9.05 6.75 12.64
N GLU A 120 -9.06 7.82 11.85
CA GLU A 120 -9.89 7.94 10.65
C GLU A 120 -9.03 8.31 9.43
N GLU A 121 -9.24 7.61 8.33
CA GLU A 121 -8.61 7.92 7.04
C GLU A 121 -9.55 7.60 5.86
N SER A 122 -9.39 8.35 4.76
CA SER A 122 -10.14 8.15 3.52
C SER A 122 -9.32 7.36 2.50
N SER A 123 -9.99 6.58 1.66
CA SER A 123 -9.38 5.78 0.60
C SER A 123 -8.65 6.61 -0.42
N PHE A 124 -7.54 6.08 -0.91
CA PHE A 124 -6.81 6.64 -2.03
C PHE A 124 -7.51 6.30 -3.33
N VAL A 125 -7.65 7.28 -4.23
CA VAL A 125 -8.23 7.08 -5.57
C VAL A 125 -7.12 7.22 -6.60
N SER A 126 -6.98 6.24 -7.49
CA SER A 126 -6.04 6.28 -8.61
C SER A 126 -6.70 5.89 -9.93
N ASN A 127 -6.16 6.40 -11.04
CA ASN A 127 -6.65 6.14 -12.40
C ASN A 127 -5.52 5.52 -13.26
N PRO A 128 -5.21 4.22 -13.09
CA PRO A 128 -4.08 3.60 -13.77
C PRO A 128 -4.22 3.56 -15.30
N SER A 129 -5.45 3.60 -15.83
CA SER A 129 -5.73 3.67 -17.26
C SER A 129 -7.06 4.38 -17.52
N PRO A 130 -7.34 4.82 -18.77
CA PRO A 130 -8.61 5.46 -19.10
C PRO A 130 -9.80 4.59 -18.71
N SER A 131 -10.79 5.19 -18.02
CA SER A 131 -12.01 4.53 -17.52
C SER A 131 -11.82 3.52 -16.39
N VAL A 132 -10.61 3.33 -15.87
CA VAL A 132 -10.35 2.48 -14.70
C VAL A 132 -10.11 3.38 -13.49
N VAL A 133 -11.00 3.27 -12.50
CA VAL A 133 -10.86 3.93 -11.20
C VAL A 133 -10.61 2.86 -10.15
N VAL A 134 -9.52 2.99 -9.41
CA VAL A 134 -9.16 2.08 -8.32
C VAL A 134 -9.16 2.85 -7.01
N GLN A 135 -9.89 2.33 -6.03
CA GLN A 135 -9.86 2.83 -4.67
C GLN A 135 -9.17 1.82 -3.76
N THR A 136 -8.14 2.22 -3.05
CA THR A 136 -7.34 1.36 -2.18
C THR A 136 -7.13 1.95 -0.80
N MET A 137 -6.85 1.08 0.16
CA MET A 137 -6.23 1.40 1.45
C MET A 137 -4.93 0.63 1.57
N LEU A 138 -4.11 0.97 2.56
CA LEU A 138 -2.91 0.20 2.90
C LEU A 138 -3.25 -0.80 4.00
N GLY A 139 -2.86 -2.06 3.82
CA GLY A 139 -2.86 -3.08 4.87
C GLY A 139 -1.44 -3.39 5.35
N PRO A 140 -1.28 -3.92 6.57
CA PRO A 140 0.02 -4.34 7.07
C PRO A 140 0.48 -5.64 6.40
N VAL A 141 1.79 -5.81 6.24
CA VAL A 141 2.41 -7.11 5.96
C VAL A 141 2.63 -7.84 7.27
N TYR A 142 2.14 -9.08 7.32
CA TYR A 142 2.30 -9.94 8.49
C TYR A 142 3.58 -10.76 8.38
N LYS A 143 4.41 -10.71 9.42
CA LYS A 143 5.52 -11.64 9.60
C LYS A 143 5.00 -12.94 10.20
N THR A 144 5.54 -14.06 9.74
CA THR A 144 5.13 -15.38 10.22
C THR A 144 6.20 -15.92 11.18
N TYR A 145 5.88 -16.04 12.47
CA TYR A 145 6.81 -16.58 13.47
C TYR A 145 6.38 -17.98 13.93
N ARG A 146 7.33 -18.88 14.13
CA ARG A 146 7.08 -20.22 14.69
C ARG A 146 6.93 -20.12 16.20
N ILE A 147 5.77 -20.51 16.73
CA ILE A 147 5.55 -20.55 18.17
C ILE A 147 6.39 -21.68 18.77
N LEU A 148 7.21 -21.33 19.76
CA LEU A 148 8.07 -22.26 20.50
C LEU A 148 7.44 -22.63 21.85
N ASP A 149 6.89 -21.64 22.55
CA ASP A 149 6.33 -21.82 23.88
C ASP A 149 5.29 -20.74 24.21
N LEU A 150 4.41 -21.04 25.17
CA LEU A 150 3.35 -20.18 25.68
C LEU A 150 3.57 -19.93 27.16
N ARG A 151 3.67 -18.67 27.57
CA ARG A 151 3.84 -18.31 28.97
C ARG A 151 2.50 -18.15 29.68
N ASP A 152 2.50 -18.35 30.99
CA ASP A 152 1.29 -18.19 31.83
C ASP A 152 0.81 -16.74 31.92
N ASP A 153 1.69 -15.77 31.67
CA ASP A 153 1.38 -14.34 31.65
C ASP A 153 0.69 -13.87 30.35
N GLY A 154 0.32 -14.80 29.46
CA GLY A 154 -0.36 -14.48 28.20
C GLY A 154 0.56 -14.05 27.06
N ARG A 155 1.88 -14.23 27.21
CA ARG A 155 2.88 -13.89 26.17
C ARG A 155 3.39 -15.12 25.44
N LEU A 156 3.90 -14.90 24.23
CA LEU A 156 4.46 -15.95 23.38
C LEU A 156 5.99 -15.91 23.35
N VAL A 157 6.59 -17.09 23.24
CA VAL A 157 7.97 -17.25 22.77
C VAL A 157 7.89 -17.79 21.34
N ALA A 158 8.48 -17.08 20.39
CA ALA A 158 8.43 -17.47 18.99
C ALA A 158 9.79 -17.26 18.31
N MET A 159 10.05 -18.05 17.28
CA MET A 159 11.23 -17.96 16.43
C MET A 159 10.85 -17.31 15.10
N THR A 160 11.65 -16.34 14.67
CA THR A 160 11.55 -15.71 13.36
C THR A 160 12.05 -16.65 12.26
N GLU A 161 11.86 -16.26 11.00
CA GLU A 161 12.38 -17.02 9.85
C GLU A 161 13.91 -17.02 9.77
N THR A 162 14.58 -16.01 10.34
CA THR A 162 16.04 -15.91 10.42
C THR A 162 16.65 -16.77 11.53
N GLY A 163 15.81 -17.37 12.39
CA GLY A 163 16.24 -18.16 13.53
C GLY A 163 16.32 -17.38 14.85
N ASP A 164 16.08 -16.07 14.84
CA ASP A 164 16.08 -15.26 16.07
C ASP A 164 14.89 -15.62 16.96
N VAL A 165 15.13 -15.80 18.26
CA VAL A 165 14.10 -16.11 19.25
C VAL A 165 13.60 -14.84 19.91
N LYS A 166 12.32 -14.53 19.69
CA LYS A 166 11.58 -13.45 20.32
C LYS A 166 10.93 -13.96 21.60
N GLN A 167 11.30 -13.36 22.72
CA GLN A 167 10.72 -13.68 24.03
C GLN A 167 9.69 -12.64 24.43
N GLY A 168 8.57 -13.09 25.00
CA GLY A 168 7.60 -12.20 25.61
C GLY A 168 6.79 -11.38 24.59
N LEU A 169 6.53 -11.94 23.40
CA LEU A 169 5.70 -11.29 22.38
C LEU A 169 4.27 -11.11 22.91
N PRO A 170 3.74 -9.88 22.89
CA PRO A 170 2.37 -9.62 23.29
C PRO A 170 1.40 -10.14 22.22
N VAL A 171 0.21 -10.52 22.69
CA VAL A 171 -0.90 -10.98 21.84
C VAL A 171 -2.05 -9.99 21.95
N VAL A 172 -2.69 -9.67 20.84
CA VAL A 172 -3.88 -8.80 20.87
C VAL A 172 -4.97 -9.48 21.73
N PRO A 173 -5.60 -8.76 22.67
CA PRO A 173 -6.58 -9.37 23.59
C PRO A 173 -7.93 -9.67 22.93
N GLN A 174 -8.13 -9.21 21.70
CA GLN A 174 -9.40 -9.32 20.98
C GLN A 174 -9.68 -10.78 20.58
N GLY A 175 -10.96 -11.16 20.60
CA GLY A 175 -11.41 -12.47 20.12
C GLY A 175 -10.87 -13.68 20.89
N HIS A 176 -10.39 -13.49 22.13
CA HIS A 176 -9.74 -14.53 22.94
C HIS A 176 -8.58 -15.23 22.18
N LEU A 177 -7.84 -14.47 21.37
CA LEU A 177 -6.82 -15.00 20.46
C LEU A 177 -5.81 -15.90 21.18
N PHE A 178 -5.31 -15.49 22.34
CA PHE A 178 -4.35 -16.29 23.11
C PHE A 178 -4.89 -17.68 23.49
N ARG A 179 -6.15 -17.79 23.89
CA ARG A 179 -6.79 -19.08 24.20
C ARG A 179 -6.85 -19.98 22.97
N ARG A 180 -7.27 -19.43 21.82
CA ARG A 180 -7.34 -20.18 20.56
C ARG A 180 -5.96 -20.65 20.09
N ILE A 181 -4.94 -19.80 20.26
CA ILE A 181 -3.55 -20.17 20.00
C ILE A 181 -3.11 -21.30 20.93
N ARG A 182 -3.44 -21.24 22.23
CA ARG A 182 -3.10 -22.29 23.20
C ARG A 182 -3.69 -23.63 22.82
N GLU A 183 -4.98 -23.67 22.51
CA GLU A 183 -5.68 -24.88 22.06
C GLU A 183 -5.01 -25.48 20.81
N ALA A 184 -4.80 -24.66 19.77
CA ALA A 184 -4.14 -25.12 18.56
C ALA A 184 -2.68 -25.58 18.78
N PHE A 185 -1.98 -24.98 19.74
CA PHE A 185 -0.61 -25.34 20.06
C PHE A 185 -0.53 -26.66 20.84
N GLU A 186 -1.47 -26.93 21.73
CA GLU A 186 -1.58 -28.21 22.46
C GLU A 186 -1.88 -29.37 21.50
N ASP A 187 -2.76 -29.16 20.53
CA ASP A 187 -3.14 -30.17 19.52
C ASP A 187 -2.03 -30.48 18.52
N GLY A 188 -1.18 -29.49 18.20
CA GLY A 188 -0.32 -29.53 17.02
C GLY A 188 1.01 -28.80 17.20
N ARG A 189 1.72 -29.04 18.32
CA ARG A 189 3.02 -28.41 18.64
C ARG A 189 3.93 -28.29 17.43
N GLY A 190 4.36 -27.08 17.11
CA GLY A 190 5.26 -26.79 15.99
C GLY A 190 4.60 -26.63 14.61
N SER A 191 3.31 -26.93 14.45
CA SER A 191 2.53 -26.61 13.25
C SER A 191 1.99 -25.18 13.28
N VAL A 192 1.81 -24.61 14.48
CA VAL A 192 1.25 -23.27 14.66
C VAL A 192 2.29 -22.20 14.31
N ARG A 193 1.83 -21.18 13.58
CA ARG A 193 2.57 -19.96 13.27
C ARG A 193 1.77 -18.75 13.73
N ALA A 194 2.42 -17.84 14.44
CA ALA A 194 1.87 -16.54 14.79
C ALA A 194 2.01 -15.57 13.61
N LEU A 195 0.96 -14.80 13.34
CA LEU A 195 0.98 -13.65 12.42
C LEU A 195 1.25 -12.39 13.24
N VAL A 196 2.35 -11.71 12.91
CA VAL A 196 2.90 -10.62 13.71
C VAL A 196 2.98 -9.36 12.87
N ILE A 197 2.50 -8.25 13.42
CA ILE A 197 2.73 -6.91 12.88
C ILE A 197 3.92 -6.29 13.58
N ASN A 198 4.79 -5.64 12.80
CA ASN A 198 5.88 -4.81 13.32
C ASN A 198 5.57 -3.34 13.00
N ASP A 199 5.51 -2.51 14.04
CA ASP A 199 5.27 -1.07 13.95
C ASP A 199 6.34 -0.34 14.77
N GLY A 200 7.31 0.27 14.10
CA GLY A 200 8.36 1.04 14.79
C GLY A 200 9.23 0.22 15.74
N GLY A 201 9.42 -1.08 15.47
CA GLY A 201 10.13 -2.01 16.36
C GLY A 201 9.26 -2.64 17.46
N ARG A 202 8.00 -2.23 17.61
CA ARG A 202 7.03 -2.93 18.46
C ARG A 202 6.39 -4.07 17.68
N GLU A 203 6.37 -5.25 18.28
CA GLU A 203 5.80 -6.44 17.67
C GLU A 203 4.54 -6.85 18.42
N LEU A 204 3.49 -7.20 17.68
CA LEU A 204 2.22 -7.65 18.23
C LEU A 204 1.68 -8.82 17.43
N VAL A 205 1.29 -9.89 18.13
CA VAL A 205 0.63 -11.04 17.51
C VAL A 205 -0.86 -10.71 17.34
N VAL A 206 -1.31 -10.75 16.10
CA VAL A 206 -2.67 -10.34 15.71
C VAL A 206 -3.53 -11.51 15.25
N ASP A 207 -2.90 -12.59 14.79
CA ASP A 207 -3.61 -13.82 14.44
C ASP A 207 -2.65 -15.03 14.42
N TYR A 208 -3.15 -16.21 14.07
CA TYR A 208 -2.35 -17.42 13.90
C TYR A 208 -2.83 -18.27 12.73
N LYS A 209 -1.94 -19.12 12.21
CA LYS A 209 -2.28 -20.15 11.23
C LYS A 209 -1.66 -21.50 11.62
N VAL A 210 -2.36 -22.58 11.31
CA VAL A 210 -1.86 -23.95 11.49
C VAL A 210 -1.30 -24.46 10.18
N VAL A 211 -0.02 -24.79 10.16
CA VAL A 211 0.70 -25.32 9.00
C VAL A 211 0.70 -26.84 9.08
N HIS A 212 -0.16 -27.48 8.30
CA HIS A 212 -0.16 -28.92 8.18
C HIS A 212 1.05 -29.34 7.34
N ALA A 213 1.97 -30.11 7.94
CA ALA A 213 2.99 -30.79 7.15
C ALA A 213 2.27 -31.81 6.26
N SER A 214 2.44 -31.69 4.94
CA SER A 214 1.96 -32.71 4.01
C SER A 214 2.62 -34.03 4.41
N ARG A 215 1.81 -35.02 4.81
CA ARG A 215 2.31 -36.39 5.01
C ARG A 215 2.77 -36.89 3.65
N LEU A 216 4.08 -37.01 3.47
CA LEU A 216 4.72 -37.76 2.39
C LEU A 216 4.85 -39.22 2.82
#